data_AF-A0A7W1HSC3-F1
#
_entry.id   AF-A0A7W1HSC3-F1
#
_cell.length_a   1.000
_cell.length_b   1.000
_cell.length_c   1.000
_cell.angle_alpha   90.00
_cell.angle_beta   90.00
_cell.angle_gamma   90.00
#
_symmetry.space_group_name_H-M   'P 1'
#
loop_
_entity.id
_entity.type
_entity.pdbx_description
1 polymer ?
#
loop_
_entity_poly.entity_id
_entity_poly.type
_entity_poly.pdbx_seq_one_letter_code
_entity_poly.pdbx_strand_id
1 'polypeptide(L)'
;AMPVVGYTFLAGWLAISGVIPFAGFWSKDAVLAAAWVEGNYVLWGVGVFTALLTAFYMSRLYLRVFEGPLRTPEGTHAHDAPRTMAAALVPLAVLSVVGGAINLPVLLTLEHFLEPVVGESQVPEGALAFILSGIALVVAVVGIMLARSVYMTSGAEARRARLVRPMAPLVNGARRKFYIDELYGRLIVLPGKRFALFCAEVLDRKGIDGIVNGTATVIGRTSQGLRHIQTGYVRNYAATFLFGVVAVFSFLILRVVAG
;
A
#
# COMPACT_ATOMS: atom_id res chain seq x y z
N ALA A 1 14.49 15.96 -24.79
CA ALA A 1 15.10 14.69 -24.33
C ALA A 1 15.59 14.90 -22.90
N MET A 2 15.41 13.92 -22.01
CA MET A 2 15.78 13.99 -20.59
C MET A 2 17.03 13.10 -20.33
N PRO A 3 18.25 13.56 -20.69
CA PRO A 3 19.44 12.70 -20.68
C PRO A 3 19.81 12.20 -19.28
N VAL A 4 19.76 13.05 -18.24
CA VAL A 4 20.17 12.63 -16.89
C VAL A 4 19.23 11.56 -16.35
N VAL A 5 17.92 11.77 -16.48
CA VAL A 5 16.91 10.79 -16.06
C VAL A 5 17.01 9.51 -16.87
N GLY A 6 17.24 9.62 -18.18
CA GLY A 6 17.39 8.46 -19.07
C GLY A 6 18.56 7.56 -18.69
N TYR A 7 19.76 8.12 -18.48
CA TYR A 7 20.95 7.33 -18.14
C TYR A 7 20.91 6.77 -16.71
N THR A 8 20.42 7.55 -15.75
CA THR A 8 20.27 7.06 -14.36
C THR A 8 19.23 5.95 -14.27
N PHE A 9 18.12 6.07 -15.02
CA PHE A 9 17.13 4.99 -15.13
C PHE A 9 17.69 3.76 -15.86
N LEU A 10 18.46 3.96 -16.94
CA LEU A 10 19.12 2.87 -17.66
C LEU A 10 20.03 2.05 -16.73
N ALA A 11 20.85 2.72 -15.91
CA ALA A 11 21.69 2.03 -14.92
C ALA A 11 20.86 1.22 -13.92
N GLY A 12 19.78 1.80 -13.38
CA GLY A 12 18.87 1.09 -12.48
C GLY A 12 18.13 -0.09 -13.15
N TRP A 13 17.72 0.08 -14.41
CA TRP A 13 17.07 -0.97 -15.20
C TRP A 13 18.02 -2.15 -15.44
N LEU A 14 19.26 -1.90 -15.84
CA LEU A 14 20.25 -2.95 -16.06
C LEU A 14 20.62 -3.66 -14.75
N ALA A 15 20.72 -2.91 -13.65
CA ALA A 15 20.94 -3.47 -12.33
C ALA A 15 19.84 -4.41 -11.88
N ILE A 16 18.57 -3.97 -11.90
CA ILE A 16 17.46 -4.83 -11.48
C ILE A 16 17.19 -5.97 -12.45
N SER A 17 17.55 -5.84 -13.73
CA SER A 17 17.39 -6.93 -14.71
C SER A 17 18.43 -8.03 -14.53
N GLY A 18 19.49 -7.81 -13.74
CA GLY A 18 20.55 -8.80 -13.50
C GLY A 18 21.54 -8.89 -14.67
N VAL A 19 21.93 -7.75 -15.24
CA VAL A 19 22.95 -7.69 -16.31
C VAL A 19 24.32 -7.41 -15.68
N ILE A 20 25.36 -8.12 -16.11
CA ILE A 20 26.76 -7.87 -15.71
C ILE A 20 27.20 -6.51 -16.29
N PRO A 21 27.86 -5.60 -15.52
CA PRO A 21 28.50 -5.77 -14.21
C PRO A 21 27.70 -5.20 -13.01
N PHE A 22 26.38 -5.04 -13.11
CA PHE A 22 25.61 -4.31 -12.10
C PHE A 22 25.30 -5.15 -10.85
N ALA A 23 25.07 -4.48 -9.70
CA ALA A 23 24.90 -5.13 -8.39
C ALA A 23 23.79 -6.19 -8.34
N GLY A 24 22.69 -5.98 -9.08
CA GLY A 24 21.55 -6.90 -9.04
C GLY A 24 21.78 -8.24 -9.74
N PHE A 25 22.88 -8.42 -10.50
CA PHE A 25 23.30 -9.74 -10.97
C PHE A 25 23.74 -10.62 -9.80
N TRP A 26 24.72 -10.15 -9.02
CA TRP A 26 25.28 -10.90 -7.88
C TRP A 26 24.23 -11.23 -6.83
N SER A 27 23.39 -10.25 -6.44
CA SER A 27 22.37 -10.48 -5.42
C SER A 27 21.27 -11.45 -5.86
N LYS A 28 20.90 -11.48 -7.14
CA LYS A 28 19.89 -12.42 -7.66
C LYS A 28 20.47 -13.80 -7.88
N ASP A 29 21.70 -13.87 -8.38
CA ASP A 29 22.38 -15.12 -8.64
C ASP A 29 22.63 -15.90 -7.34
N ALA A 30 23.09 -15.23 -6.28
CA ALA A 30 23.29 -15.85 -4.97
C ALA A 30 22.01 -16.50 -4.42
N VAL A 31 20.85 -15.83 -4.54
CA VAL A 31 19.56 -16.36 -4.07
C VAL A 31 19.10 -17.56 -4.90
N LEU A 32 19.29 -17.51 -6.22
CA LEU A 32 18.97 -18.65 -7.09
C LEU A 32 19.93 -19.82 -6.82
N ALA A 33 21.22 -19.55 -6.65
CA ALA A 33 22.20 -20.58 -6.36
C ALA A 33 21.92 -21.28 -5.01
N ALA A 34 21.59 -20.51 -3.97
CA ALA A 34 21.18 -21.05 -2.68
C ALA A 34 19.93 -21.95 -2.78
N ALA A 35 18.88 -21.50 -3.49
CA ALA A 35 17.66 -22.30 -3.67
C ALA A 35 17.93 -23.62 -4.43
N TRP A 36 18.92 -23.65 -5.33
CA TRP A 36 19.35 -24.85 -6.03
C TRP A 36 20.09 -25.82 -5.11
N VAL A 37 21.03 -25.32 -4.29
CA VAL A 37 21.83 -26.13 -3.37
C VAL A 37 20.99 -26.76 -2.27
N GLU A 38 20.00 -26.03 -1.76
CA GLU A 38 19.03 -26.56 -0.78
C GLU A 38 18.09 -27.64 -1.36
N GLY A 39 18.12 -27.90 -2.67
CA GLY A 39 17.24 -28.85 -3.35
C GLY A 39 15.81 -28.33 -3.57
N ASN A 40 15.56 -27.03 -3.33
CA ASN A 40 14.28 -26.38 -3.48
C ASN A 40 14.01 -25.96 -4.94
N TYR A 41 14.00 -26.93 -5.86
CA TYR A 41 13.89 -26.70 -7.31
C TYR A 41 12.63 -25.94 -7.74
N VAL A 42 11.53 -26.06 -6.98
CA VAL A 42 10.29 -25.30 -7.25
C VAL A 42 10.51 -23.81 -7.03
N LEU A 43 11.14 -23.43 -5.91
CA LEU A 43 11.45 -22.03 -5.62
C LEU A 43 12.47 -21.48 -6.60
N TRP A 44 13.46 -22.30 -6.99
CA TRP A 44 14.41 -21.94 -8.04
C TRP A 44 13.70 -21.63 -9.36
N GLY A 45 12.81 -22.52 -9.83
CA GLY A 45 12.05 -22.33 -11.06
C GLY A 45 11.15 -21.09 -11.02
N VAL A 46 10.47 -20.84 -9.90
CA VAL A 46 9.69 -19.62 -9.69
C VAL A 46 10.58 -18.37 -9.69
N GLY A 47 11.77 -18.45 -9.09
CA GLY A 47 12.77 -17.38 -9.08
C GLY A 47 13.27 -17.03 -10.47
N VAL A 48 13.65 -18.04 -11.27
CA VAL A 48 14.08 -17.87 -12.67
C VAL A 48 12.95 -17.26 -13.51
N PHE A 49 11.72 -17.77 -13.37
CA PHE A 49 10.56 -17.22 -14.08
C PHE A 49 10.29 -15.76 -13.69
N THR A 50 10.40 -15.45 -12.40
CA THR A 50 10.23 -14.08 -11.89
C THR A 50 11.34 -13.16 -12.42
N ALA A 51 12.59 -13.62 -12.48
CA ALA A 51 13.70 -12.88 -13.04
C ALA A 51 13.46 -12.52 -14.52
N LEU A 52 12.95 -13.48 -15.30
CA LEU A 52 12.53 -13.24 -16.69
C LEU A 52 11.45 -12.16 -16.78
N LEU A 53 10.42 -12.26 -15.94
CA LEU A 53 9.35 -11.26 -15.90
C LEU A 53 9.88 -9.88 -15.50
N THR A 54 10.81 -9.80 -14.55
CA THR A 54 11.47 -8.55 -14.14
C THR A 54 12.20 -7.88 -15.27
N ALA A 55 13.06 -8.64 -15.96
CA ALA A 55 13.76 -8.14 -17.14
C ALA A 55 12.72 -7.65 -18.19
N PHE A 56 11.68 -8.44 -18.46
CA PHE A 56 10.65 -8.08 -19.44
C PHE A 56 9.90 -6.79 -19.09
N TYR A 57 9.35 -6.64 -17.87
CA TYR A 57 8.51 -5.48 -17.56
C TYR A 57 9.34 -4.20 -17.39
N MET A 58 10.59 -4.29 -16.90
CA MET A 58 11.47 -3.13 -16.78
C MET A 58 11.98 -2.68 -18.16
N SER A 59 12.34 -3.61 -19.04
CA SER A 59 12.66 -3.29 -20.44
C SER A 59 11.48 -2.67 -21.16
N ARG A 60 10.26 -3.21 -20.99
CA ARG A 60 9.05 -2.61 -21.55
C ARG A 60 8.91 -1.15 -21.13
N LEU A 61 9.16 -0.84 -19.85
CA LEU A 61 9.04 0.50 -19.30
C LEU A 61 10.09 1.43 -19.92
N TYR A 62 11.37 1.05 -19.91
CA TYR A 62 12.45 1.85 -20.48
C TYR A 62 12.23 2.13 -21.98
N LEU A 63 11.97 1.08 -22.76
CA LEU A 63 11.78 1.19 -24.21
C LEU A 63 10.57 2.05 -24.58
N ARG A 64 9.49 2.01 -23.79
CA ARG A 64 8.30 2.83 -24.06
C ARG A 64 8.45 4.30 -23.68
N VAL A 65 9.23 4.60 -22.65
CA VAL A 65 9.37 5.95 -22.12
C VAL A 65 10.49 6.71 -22.82
N PHE A 66 11.64 6.06 -23.07
CA PHE A 66 12.84 6.73 -23.57
C PHE A 66 13.15 6.47 -25.05
N GLU A 67 12.91 5.26 -25.55
CA GLU A 67 13.19 4.90 -26.97
C GLU A 67 11.95 4.95 -27.87
N GLY A 68 10.76 5.04 -27.28
CA GLY A 68 9.47 5.02 -27.98
C GLY A 68 9.05 6.38 -28.53
N PRO A 69 8.00 6.43 -29.38
CA PRO A 69 7.45 7.68 -29.85
C PRO A 69 6.89 8.51 -28.69
N LEU A 70 7.23 9.79 -28.65
CA LEU A 70 6.77 10.73 -27.62
C LEU A 70 5.23 10.85 -27.67
N ARG A 71 4.57 10.57 -26.55
CA ARG A 71 3.11 10.71 -26.39
C ARG A 71 2.82 11.78 -25.36
N THR A 72 2.92 13.04 -25.77
CA THR A 72 2.63 14.21 -24.93
C THR A 72 1.45 14.99 -25.50
N PRO A 73 0.59 15.59 -24.66
CA PRO A 73 -0.39 16.57 -25.11
C PRO A 73 0.29 17.71 -25.90
N GLU A 74 -0.38 18.25 -26.91
CA GLU A 74 0.15 19.35 -27.73
C GLU A 74 0.59 20.53 -26.84
N GLY A 75 1.77 21.09 -27.13
CA GLY A 75 2.33 22.23 -26.38
C GLY A 75 3.09 21.89 -25.09
N THR A 76 3.23 20.61 -24.71
CA THR A 76 4.02 20.24 -23.52
C THR A 76 5.47 19.94 -23.90
N HIS A 77 6.42 20.72 -23.38
CA HIS A 77 7.85 20.46 -23.53
C HIS A 77 8.39 19.63 -22.35
N ALA A 78 8.96 18.48 -22.66
CA ALA A 78 9.63 17.62 -21.70
C ALA A 78 11.00 18.23 -21.29
N HIS A 79 11.09 18.73 -20.05
CA HIS A 79 12.33 19.19 -19.45
C HIS A 79 13.02 18.06 -18.67
N ASP A 80 14.36 18.11 -18.61
CA ASP A 80 15.15 17.17 -17.81
C ASP A 80 15.07 17.52 -16.32
N ALA A 81 15.59 16.62 -15.47
CA ALA A 81 15.59 16.79 -14.03
C ALA A 81 16.36 18.05 -13.59
N PRO A 82 15.81 18.84 -12.64
CA PRO A 82 16.54 19.93 -12.02
C PRO A 82 17.76 19.40 -11.27
N ARG A 83 18.77 20.25 -11.08
CA ARG A 83 20.07 19.87 -10.49
C ARG A 83 19.95 19.20 -9.11
N THR A 84 18.93 19.56 -8.34
CA THR A 84 18.64 18.95 -7.02
C THR A 84 18.24 17.47 -7.14
N MET A 85 17.40 17.12 -8.12
CA MET A 85 17.02 15.72 -8.37
C MET A 85 18.17 14.95 -9.01
N ALA A 86 18.91 15.56 -9.94
CA ALA A 86 20.09 14.94 -10.53
C ALA A 86 21.16 14.58 -9.47
N ALA A 87 21.38 15.46 -8.49
CA ALA A 87 22.29 15.22 -7.38
C ALA A 87 21.87 14.04 -6.49
N ALA A 88 20.58 13.69 -6.43
CA ALA A 88 20.11 12.49 -5.74
C ALA A 88 20.23 11.22 -6.62
N LEU A 89 19.89 11.32 -7.91
CA LEU A 89 19.84 10.18 -8.83
C LEU A 89 21.23 9.68 -9.26
N VAL A 90 22.14 10.59 -9.56
CA VAL A 90 23.46 10.24 -10.12
C VAL A 90 24.29 9.41 -9.13
N PRO A 91 24.43 9.78 -7.84
CA PRO A 91 25.16 8.95 -6.88
C PRO A 91 24.56 7.56 -6.73
N LEU A 92 23.23 7.44 -6.70
CA LEU A 92 22.56 6.13 -6.61
C LEU A 92 22.84 5.26 -7.85
N ALA A 93 22.81 5.85 -9.04
CA ALA A 93 23.15 5.14 -10.27
C ALA A 93 24.61 4.67 -10.27
N VAL A 94 25.54 5.54 -9.84
CA VAL A 94 26.96 5.19 -9.71
C VAL A 94 27.15 4.08 -8.68
N LEU A 95 26.54 4.18 -7.51
CA LEU A 95 26.62 3.15 -6.47
C LEU A 95 26.03 1.82 -6.93
N SER A 96 25.00 1.81 -7.78
CA SER A 96 24.46 0.58 -8.36
C SER A 96 25.43 -0.12 -9.32
N VAL A 97 26.30 0.63 -9.99
CA VAL A 97 27.37 0.10 -10.86
C VAL A 97 28.55 -0.34 -10.00
N VAL A 98 29.04 0.56 -9.13
CA VAL A 98 30.20 0.33 -8.27
C VAL A 98 29.94 -0.82 -7.29
N GLY A 99 28.76 -0.89 -6.68
CA GLY A 99 28.40 -2.01 -5.79
C GLY A 99 28.42 -3.36 -6.51
N GLY A 100 28.10 -3.38 -7.81
CA GLY A 100 28.25 -4.58 -8.64
C GLY A 100 29.70 -4.90 -9.00
N ALA A 101 30.51 -3.87 -9.23
CA ALA A 101 31.94 -4.04 -9.47
C ALA A 101 32.70 -4.47 -8.21
N ILE A 102 32.30 -4.03 -7.02
CA ILE A 102 32.91 -4.42 -5.74
C ILE A 102 32.67 -5.91 -5.49
N ASN A 103 31.44 -6.38 -5.70
CA ASN A 103 31.08 -7.80 -5.58
C ASN A 103 31.55 -8.65 -6.78
N LEU A 104 32.55 -8.17 -7.54
CA LEU A 104 33.25 -9.04 -8.47
C LEU A 104 34.09 -10.04 -7.65
N PRO A 105 34.11 -11.34 -8.04
CA PRO A 105 34.83 -12.40 -7.32
C PRO A 105 36.32 -12.13 -7.11
N VAL A 106 36.88 -11.16 -7.84
CA VAL A 106 38.31 -10.82 -7.86
C VAL A 106 38.67 -9.65 -6.92
N LEU A 107 37.71 -8.81 -6.52
CA LEU A 107 37.99 -7.55 -5.84
C LEU A 107 37.70 -7.61 -4.33
N LEU A 108 36.45 -7.80 -3.91
CA LEU A 108 36.05 -7.83 -2.49
C LEU A 108 34.71 -8.59 -2.33
N THR A 109 34.70 -9.77 -1.73
CA THR A 109 33.46 -10.48 -1.36
C THR A 109 32.87 -9.86 -0.09
N LEU A 110 31.91 -8.95 -0.25
CA LEU A 110 31.05 -8.48 0.86
C LEU A 110 30.44 -9.65 1.65
N GLU A 111 30.23 -10.78 0.97
CA GLU A 111 29.79 -12.05 1.56
C GLU A 111 30.77 -12.54 2.64
N HIS A 112 32.08 -12.55 2.38
CA HIS A 112 33.09 -12.98 3.37
C HIS A 112 33.21 -11.98 4.53
N PHE A 113 32.96 -10.69 4.27
CA PHE A 113 32.90 -9.69 5.35
C PHE A 113 31.70 -9.90 6.28
N LEU A 114 30.57 -10.37 5.74
CA LEU A 114 29.32 -10.58 6.48
C LEU A 114 29.19 -11.99 7.10
N GLU A 115 29.97 -12.95 6.61
CA GLU A 115 30.03 -14.33 7.10
C GLU A 115 30.10 -14.49 8.63
N PRO A 116 30.87 -13.66 9.39
CA PRO A 116 30.92 -13.78 10.84
C PRO A 116 29.60 -13.45 11.56
N VAL A 117 28.69 -12.73 10.91
CA VAL A 117 27.41 -12.27 11.48
C VAL A 117 26.24 -13.09 10.92
N VAL A 118 26.31 -13.48 9.65
CA VAL A 118 25.19 -14.10 8.91
C VAL A 118 25.37 -15.62 8.78
N GLY A 119 26.57 -16.15 9.02
CA GLY A 119 26.93 -17.55 8.83
C GLY A 119 27.44 -17.84 7.41
N GLU A 120 28.02 -19.04 7.23
CA GLU A 120 28.50 -19.55 5.94
C GLU A 120 27.34 -19.67 4.93
N SER A 121 27.43 -18.93 3.83
CA SER A 121 26.53 -19.10 2.69
C SER A 121 26.99 -20.27 1.83
N GLN A 122 26.13 -21.28 1.64
CA GLN A 122 26.39 -22.42 0.75
C GLN A 122 26.25 -22.04 -0.73
N VAL A 123 27.06 -21.09 -1.19
CA VAL A 123 27.14 -20.76 -2.61
C VAL A 123 27.91 -21.89 -3.30
N PRO A 124 27.35 -22.53 -4.34
CA PRO A 124 28.04 -23.63 -5.01
C PRO A 124 29.32 -23.13 -5.68
N GLU A 125 30.47 -23.60 -5.23
CA GLU A 125 31.75 -23.25 -5.84
C GLU A 125 32.02 -24.06 -7.13
N GLY A 126 32.82 -23.50 -8.05
CA GLY A 126 33.27 -24.17 -9.26
C GLY A 126 32.31 -24.07 -10.45
N ALA A 127 32.30 -25.09 -11.32
CA ALA A 127 31.60 -25.05 -12.60
C ALA A 127 30.08 -24.83 -12.46
N LEU A 128 29.47 -25.31 -11.36
CA LEU A 128 28.03 -25.18 -11.13
C LEU A 128 27.62 -23.72 -10.92
N ALA A 129 28.39 -22.93 -10.16
CA ALA A 129 28.16 -21.48 -10.02
C ALA A 129 28.12 -20.82 -11.41
N PHE A 130 29.17 -21.00 -12.21
CA PHE A 130 29.25 -20.37 -13.53
C PHE A 130 28.09 -20.77 -14.46
N ILE A 131 27.61 -22.02 -14.37
CA ILE A 131 26.45 -22.48 -15.14
C ILE A 131 25.17 -21.75 -14.66
N LEU A 132 24.94 -21.67 -13.35
CA LEU A 132 23.76 -21.00 -12.79
C LEU A 132 23.77 -19.49 -13.09
N SER A 133 24.91 -18.83 -12.91
CA SER A 133 25.08 -17.41 -13.26
C SER A 133 24.90 -17.18 -14.76
N GLY A 134 25.40 -18.11 -15.60
CA GLY A 134 25.20 -18.10 -17.04
C GLY A 134 23.72 -18.21 -17.42
N ILE A 135 22.97 -19.11 -16.78
CA ILE A 135 21.52 -19.25 -16.96
C ILE A 135 20.81 -17.95 -16.56
N ALA A 136 21.14 -17.37 -15.41
CA ALA A 136 20.55 -16.11 -14.94
C ALA A 136 20.77 -14.96 -15.95
N LEU A 137 21.98 -14.85 -16.51
CA LEU A 137 22.31 -13.86 -17.53
C LEU A 137 21.52 -14.09 -18.83
N VAL A 138 21.44 -15.34 -19.30
CA VAL A 138 20.67 -15.69 -20.50
C VAL A 138 19.19 -15.34 -20.29
N VAL A 139 18.64 -15.64 -19.12
CA VAL A 139 17.24 -15.32 -18.77
C VAL A 139 16.99 -13.82 -18.79
N ALA A 140 17.91 -13.03 -18.23
CA ALA A 140 17.85 -11.56 -18.28
C ALA A 140 17.86 -11.05 -19.73
N VAL A 141 18.81 -11.51 -20.55
CA VAL A 141 18.93 -11.13 -21.96
C VAL A 141 17.68 -11.53 -22.75
N VAL A 142 17.17 -12.75 -22.56
CA VAL A 142 15.94 -13.23 -23.20
C VAL A 142 14.75 -12.35 -22.81
N GLY A 143 14.60 -11.99 -21.54
CA GLY A 143 13.54 -11.08 -21.08
C GLY A 143 13.60 -9.71 -21.76
N ILE A 144 14.81 -9.14 -21.87
CA ILE A 144 15.05 -7.86 -22.56
C ILE A 144 14.73 -7.97 -24.06
N MET A 145 15.20 -9.03 -24.71
CA MET A 145 14.97 -9.28 -26.14
C MET A 145 13.49 -9.50 -26.45
N LEU A 146 12.77 -10.25 -25.60
CA LEU A 146 11.32 -10.46 -25.71
C LEU A 146 10.56 -9.14 -25.55
N ALA A 147 10.95 -8.29 -24.61
CA ALA A 147 10.33 -6.97 -24.45
C ALA A 147 10.55 -6.11 -25.70
N ARG A 148 11.78 -6.06 -26.22
CA ARG A 148 12.11 -5.31 -27.43
C ARG A 148 11.34 -5.82 -28.64
N SER A 149 11.27 -7.13 -28.83
CA SER A 149 10.57 -7.74 -29.97
C SER A 149 9.05 -7.51 -29.94
N VAL A 150 8.45 -7.45 -28.75
CA VAL A 150 7.01 -7.20 -28.57
C VAL A 150 6.65 -5.72 -28.67
N TYR A 151 7.53 -4.81 -28.24
CA TYR A 151 7.20 -3.39 -28.07
C TYR A 151 7.82 -2.42 -29.08
N MET A 152 8.92 -2.77 -29.75
CA MET A 152 9.63 -1.86 -30.66
C MET A 152 9.58 -2.26 -32.14
N THR A 153 8.96 -3.39 -32.49
CA THR A 153 8.82 -3.81 -33.90
C THR A 153 7.68 -3.08 -34.61
N SER A 154 7.84 -2.84 -35.91
CA SER A 154 6.77 -2.32 -36.77
C SER A 154 5.55 -3.25 -36.72
N GLY A 155 4.37 -2.71 -36.38
CA GLY A 155 3.16 -3.51 -36.16
C GLY A 155 3.06 -4.19 -34.79
N ALA A 156 3.88 -3.78 -33.81
CA ALA A 156 3.85 -4.27 -32.42
C ALA A 156 2.45 -4.31 -31.81
N GLU A 157 1.62 -3.32 -32.09
CA GLU A 157 0.24 -3.23 -31.58
C GLU A 157 -0.62 -4.43 -32.05
N ALA A 158 -0.55 -4.76 -33.33
CA ALA A 158 -1.29 -5.89 -33.93
C ALA A 158 -0.73 -7.24 -33.47
N ARG A 159 0.60 -7.37 -33.37
CA ARG A 159 1.25 -8.57 -32.83
C ARG A 159 0.86 -8.80 -31.37
N ARG A 160 0.88 -7.75 -30.55
CA ARG A 160 0.47 -7.81 -29.14
C ARG A 160 -0.99 -8.20 -29.00
N ALA A 161 -1.88 -7.67 -29.83
CA ALA A 161 -3.28 -8.06 -29.82
C ALA A 161 -3.46 -9.57 -30.10
N ARG A 162 -2.69 -10.14 -31.04
CA ARG A 162 -2.70 -11.59 -31.33
C ARG A 162 -2.17 -12.42 -30.17
N LEU A 163 -1.06 -12.01 -29.54
CA LEU A 163 -0.45 -12.72 -28.40
C LEU A 163 -1.33 -12.67 -27.14
N VAL A 164 -1.99 -11.54 -26.90
CA VAL A 164 -2.81 -11.33 -25.70
C VAL A 164 -4.17 -12.01 -25.80
N ARG A 165 -4.73 -12.18 -27.01
CA ARG A 165 -6.06 -12.76 -27.22
C ARG A 165 -6.29 -14.11 -26.51
N PRO A 166 -5.41 -15.12 -26.61
CA PRO A 166 -5.59 -16.38 -25.87
C PRO A 166 -5.39 -16.22 -24.36
N MET A 167 -4.55 -15.27 -23.93
CA MET A 167 -4.26 -15.01 -22.52
C MET A 167 -5.13 -13.88 -21.93
N ALA A 168 -6.21 -13.50 -22.61
CA ALA A 168 -7.08 -12.40 -22.22
C ALA A 168 -7.56 -12.47 -20.76
N PRO A 169 -8.01 -13.61 -20.21
CA PRO A 169 -8.45 -13.64 -18.81
C PRO A 169 -7.30 -13.33 -17.83
N LEU A 170 -6.11 -13.89 -18.08
CA LEU A 170 -4.93 -13.65 -17.24
C LEU A 170 -4.45 -12.20 -17.35
N VAL A 171 -4.37 -11.66 -18.56
CA VAL A 171 -3.95 -10.28 -18.80
C VAL A 171 -4.95 -9.28 -18.22
N ASN A 172 -6.24 -9.54 -18.34
CA ASN A 172 -7.28 -8.72 -17.73
C ASN A 172 -7.26 -8.79 -16.21
N GLY A 173 -7.01 -9.98 -15.64
CA GLY A 173 -6.76 -10.17 -14.22
C GLY A 173 -5.56 -9.33 -13.75
N ALA A 174 -4.41 -9.48 -14.38
CA ALA A 174 -3.21 -8.69 -14.06
C ALA A 174 -3.42 -7.17 -14.21
N ARG A 175 -4.18 -6.72 -15.22
CA ARG A 175 -4.55 -5.31 -15.40
C ARG A 175 -5.39 -4.76 -14.25
N ARG A 176 -6.21 -5.61 -13.63
CA ARG A 176 -7.03 -5.29 -12.44
C ARG A 176 -6.36 -5.77 -11.15
N LYS A 177 -5.02 -5.91 -11.14
CA LYS A 177 -4.23 -6.34 -9.98
C LYS A 177 -4.77 -7.63 -9.31
N PHE A 178 -5.25 -8.56 -10.12
CA PHE A 178 -5.88 -9.81 -9.68
C PHE A 178 -7.10 -9.64 -8.77
N TYR A 179 -7.77 -8.49 -8.83
CA TYR A 179 -8.95 -8.15 -8.02
C TYR A 179 -8.71 -8.13 -6.50
N ILE A 180 -7.45 -8.06 -6.07
CA ILE A 180 -7.08 -8.06 -4.65
C ILE A 180 -7.58 -6.78 -3.97
N ASP A 181 -7.42 -5.63 -4.64
CA ASP A 181 -7.89 -4.33 -4.13
C ASP A 181 -9.42 -4.34 -3.94
N GLU A 182 -10.16 -4.90 -4.88
CA GLU A 182 -11.63 -5.02 -4.80
C GLU A 182 -12.06 -6.01 -3.73
N LEU A 183 -11.35 -7.12 -3.58
CA LEU A 183 -11.60 -8.09 -2.51
C LEU A 183 -11.36 -7.45 -1.14
N TYR A 184 -10.21 -6.78 -0.95
CA TYR A 184 -9.88 -6.06 0.28
C TYR A 184 -10.90 -4.96 0.57
N GLY A 185 -11.28 -4.19 -0.46
CA GLY A 185 -12.31 -3.17 -0.37
C GLY A 185 -13.66 -3.74 0.10
N ARG A 186 -14.05 -4.90 -0.43
CA ARG A 186 -15.33 -5.54 -0.08
C ARG A 186 -15.32 -6.27 1.26
N LEU A 187 -14.22 -6.93 1.59
CA LEU A 187 -14.12 -7.78 2.77
C LEU A 187 -13.78 -6.98 4.03
N ILE A 188 -12.93 -5.94 3.89
CA ILE A 188 -12.36 -5.22 5.03
C ILE A 188 -12.88 -3.78 5.08
N VAL A 189 -12.75 -3.04 3.98
CA VAL A 189 -13.05 -1.59 3.98
C VAL A 189 -14.55 -1.30 4.10
N LEU A 190 -15.39 -1.94 3.29
CA LEU A 190 -16.84 -1.69 3.28
C LEU A 190 -17.50 -2.07 4.61
N PRO A 191 -17.24 -3.24 5.22
CA PRO A 191 -17.78 -3.58 6.53
C PRO A 191 -17.27 -2.65 7.62
N GLY A 192 -15.98 -2.30 7.61
CA GLY A 192 -15.40 -1.34 8.54
C GLY A 192 -16.08 0.03 8.46
N LYS A 193 -16.31 0.53 7.24
CA LYS A 193 -17.03 1.80 7.02
C LYS A 193 -18.49 1.75 7.48
N ARG A 194 -19.19 0.64 7.22
CA ARG A 194 -20.57 0.44 7.69
C ARG A 194 -20.64 0.41 9.21
N PHE A 195 -19.70 -0.27 9.85
CA PHE A 195 -19.60 -0.30 11.31
C PHE A 195 -19.31 1.09 11.89
N ALA A 196 -18.37 1.84 11.29
CA ALA A 196 -18.09 3.21 11.71
C ALA A 196 -19.32 4.13 11.59
N LEU A 197 -20.07 4.03 10.48
CA LEU A 197 -21.32 4.78 10.29
C LEU A 197 -22.40 4.36 11.30
N PHE A 198 -22.51 3.07 11.61
CA PHE A 198 -23.41 2.59 12.67
C PHE A 198 -23.06 3.21 14.02
N CYS A 199 -21.78 3.24 14.40
CA CYS A 199 -21.34 3.86 15.64
C CYS A 199 -21.65 5.37 15.67
N ALA A 200 -21.37 6.09 14.59
CA ALA A 200 -21.61 7.54 14.55
C ALA A 200 -23.11 7.90 14.53
N GLU A 201 -23.91 7.22 13.71
CA GLU A 201 -25.31 7.61 13.53
C GLU A 201 -26.26 7.01 14.57
N VAL A 202 -25.99 5.78 15.02
CA VAL A 202 -26.88 5.06 15.93
C VAL A 202 -26.41 5.21 17.36
N LEU A 203 -25.16 4.84 17.67
CA LEU A 203 -24.68 4.89 19.04
C LEU A 203 -24.53 6.33 19.52
N ASP A 204 -23.86 7.18 18.76
CA ASP A 204 -23.55 8.55 19.17
C ASP A 204 -24.77 9.47 18.98
N ARG A 205 -25.16 9.75 17.73
CA ARG A 205 -26.19 10.75 17.43
C ARG A 205 -27.60 10.37 17.89
N LYS A 206 -27.97 9.09 17.92
CA LYS A 206 -29.31 8.66 18.40
C LYS A 206 -29.29 8.18 19.84
N GLY A 207 -28.24 7.48 20.25
CA GLY A 207 -28.09 6.96 21.61
C GLY A 207 -27.68 8.07 22.57
N ILE A 208 -26.42 8.50 22.49
CA ILE A 208 -25.81 9.44 23.44
C ILE A 208 -26.51 10.80 23.38
N ASP A 209 -26.54 11.44 22.20
CA ASP A 209 -27.18 12.74 22.02
C ASP A 209 -28.68 12.69 22.31
N GLY A 210 -29.33 11.56 22.00
CA GLY A 210 -30.75 11.34 22.28
C GLY A 210 -31.06 11.33 23.78
N ILE A 211 -30.22 10.66 24.58
CA ILE A 211 -30.35 10.63 26.04
C ILE A 211 -30.13 12.02 26.64
N VAL A 212 -29.08 12.73 26.20
CA VAL A 212 -28.75 14.06 26.72
C VAL A 212 -29.88 15.06 26.40
N ASN A 213 -30.29 15.15 25.14
CA ASN A 213 -31.36 16.06 24.72
C ASN A 213 -32.73 15.65 25.28
N GLY A 214 -32.98 14.35 25.43
CA GLY A 214 -34.18 13.82 26.06
C GLY A 214 -34.28 14.26 27.52
N THR A 215 -33.19 14.18 28.27
CA THR A 215 -33.11 14.64 29.65
C THR A 215 -33.41 16.14 29.76
N ALA A 216 -32.78 16.95 28.91
CA ALA A 216 -33.06 18.38 28.84
C ALA A 216 -34.54 18.68 28.52
N THR A 217 -35.13 17.93 27.59
CA THR A 217 -36.55 18.06 27.21
C THR A 217 -37.48 17.71 28.36
N VAL A 218 -37.21 16.64 29.11
CA VAL A 218 -38.00 16.25 30.29
C VAL A 218 -37.94 17.34 31.35
N ILE A 219 -36.75 17.82 31.70
CA ILE A 219 -36.58 18.91 32.69
C ILE A 219 -37.32 20.16 32.22
N GLY A 220 -37.20 20.53 30.95
CA GLY A 220 -37.88 21.69 30.37
C GLY A 220 -39.41 21.58 30.44
N ARG A 221 -39.98 20.42 30.07
CA ARG A 221 -41.42 20.16 30.15
C ARG A 221 -41.93 20.19 31.58
N THR A 222 -41.22 19.56 32.51
CA THR A 222 -41.55 19.58 33.94
C THR A 222 -41.52 21.02 34.47
N SER A 223 -40.51 21.81 34.11
CA SER A 223 -40.40 23.21 34.51
C SER A 223 -41.54 24.08 33.96
N GLN A 224 -41.92 23.89 32.70
CA GLN A 224 -43.07 24.58 32.10
C GLN A 224 -44.39 24.19 32.78
N GLY A 225 -44.57 22.91 33.13
CA GLY A 225 -45.72 22.44 33.89
C GLY A 225 -45.81 23.06 35.28
N LEU A 226 -44.71 23.04 36.05
CA LEU A 226 -44.64 23.67 37.38
C LEU A 226 -44.86 25.18 37.32
N ARG A 227 -44.46 25.86 36.24
CA ARG A 227 -44.69 27.31 36.08
C ARG A 227 -46.17 27.68 36.15
N HIS A 228 -47.07 26.81 35.69
CA HIS A 228 -48.51 27.07 35.75
C HIS A 228 -49.10 27.04 37.17
N ILE A 229 -48.38 26.47 38.15
CA ILE A 229 -48.78 26.50 39.57
C ILE A 229 -48.61 27.91 40.16
N GLN A 230 -47.67 28.70 39.64
CA GLN A 230 -47.47 30.09 40.05
C GLN A 230 -48.40 31.02 39.27
N THR A 231 -49.62 31.22 39.78
CA THR A 231 -50.66 32.00 39.10
C THR A 231 -50.55 33.52 39.28
N GLY A 232 -49.65 34.00 40.14
CA GLY A 232 -49.46 35.43 40.43
C GLY A 232 -50.57 36.08 41.28
N TYR A 233 -51.64 35.34 41.61
CA TYR A 233 -52.73 35.82 42.45
C TYR A 233 -52.48 35.51 43.94
N VAL A 234 -52.35 36.55 44.77
CA VAL A 234 -52.09 36.45 46.22
C VAL A 234 -53.09 35.55 46.97
N ARG A 235 -54.36 35.55 46.54
CA ARG A 235 -55.42 34.73 47.14
C ARG A 235 -55.17 33.23 46.99
N ASN A 236 -54.64 32.79 45.85
CA ASN A 236 -54.32 31.37 45.64
C ASN A 236 -53.17 30.95 46.55
N TYR A 237 -52.12 31.78 46.71
CA TYR A 237 -51.02 31.47 47.62
C TYR A 237 -51.46 31.35 49.08
N ALA A 238 -52.35 32.24 49.54
CA ALA A 238 -52.91 32.17 50.90
C ALA A 238 -53.72 30.88 51.13
N ALA A 239 -54.52 30.46 50.15
CA ALA A 239 -55.27 29.20 50.22
C ALA A 239 -54.33 27.97 50.26
N THR A 240 -53.28 27.95 49.43
CA THR A 240 -52.28 26.86 49.44
C THR A 240 -51.53 26.78 50.77
N PHE A 241 -51.18 27.94 51.35
CA PHE A 241 -50.54 28.01 52.66
C PHE A 241 -51.43 27.45 53.77
N LEU A 242 -52.70 27.88 53.83
CA LEU A 242 -53.66 27.39 54.82
C LEU A 242 -53.86 25.87 54.70
N PHE A 243 -54.00 25.36 53.48
CA PHE A 243 -54.11 23.93 53.22
C PHE A 243 -52.86 23.17 53.70
N GLY A 244 -51.66 23.70 53.43
CA GLY A 244 -50.39 23.14 53.90
C GLY A 244 -50.31 23.07 55.43
N VAL A 245 -50.73 24.13 56.14
CA VAL A 245 -50.79 24.15 57.61
C VAL A 245 -51.73 23.05 58.11
N VAL A 246 -52.97 22.98 57.62
CA VAL A 246 -53.94 21.97 58.04
C VAL A 246 -53.44 20.55 57.79
N ALA A 247 -52.83 20.29 56.64
CA ALA A 247 -52.28 18.98 56.29
C ALA A 247 -51.14 18.56 57.24
N VAL A 248 -50.20 19.46 57.53
CA VAL A 248 -49.08 19.19 58.45
C VAL A 248 -49.58 18.93 59.87
N PHE A 249 -50.50 19.75 60.38
CA PHE A 249 -51.09 19.56 61.70
C PHE A 249 -51.87 18.24 61.79
N SER A 250 -52.66 17.91 60.76
CA SER A 250 -53.39 16.65 60.71
C SER A 250 -52.45 15.44 60.67
N PHE A 251 -51.37 15.50 59.90
CA PHE A 251 -50.34 14.46 59.87
C PHE A 251 -49.65 14.29 61.22
N LEU A 252 -49.30 15.40 61.89
CA LEU A 252 -48.70 15.38 63.23
C LEU A 252 -49.65 14.76 64.26
N ILE A 253 -50.92 15.16 64.26
CA ILE A 253 -51.92 14.61 65.18
C ILE A 253 -52.10 13.10 64.92
N LEU A 254 -52.25 12.69 63.66
CA LEU A 254 -52.35 11.27 63.30
C LEU A 254 -51.11 10.49 63.75
N ARG A 255 -49.90 11.05 63.60
CA ARG A 255 -48.66 10.41 64.05
C ARG A 255 -48.57 10.31 65.58
N VAL A 256 -49.04 11.32 66.29
CA VAL A 256 -49.08 11.34 67.77
C VAL A 256 -50.16 10.41 68.32
N VAL A 257 -51.24 10.19 67.58
CA VAL A 257 -52.34 9.30 67.98
C VAL A 257 -52.08 7.84 67.57
N ALA A 258 -51.33 7.59 66.50
CA ALA A 258 -51.02 6.25 66.00
C ALA A 258 -49.67 5.67 66.48
N GLY A 259 -48.86 6.44 67.21
CA GLY A 259 -47.64 6.00 67.88
C GLY A 259 -47.81 6.02 69.39
#